data_AF-A0A2Z4UAG0-F1
#
_entry.id   AF-A0A2Z4UAG0-F1
#
_cell.length_a   1.000
_cell.length_b   1.000
_cell.length_c   1.000
_cell.angle_alpha   90.00
_cell.angle_beta   90.00
_cell.angle_gamma   90.00
#
_symmetry.space_group_name_H-M   'P 1'
#
loop_
_entity.id
_entity.type
_entity.pdbx_description
1 polymer ?
#
loop_
_entity_poly.entity_id
_entity_poly.type
_entity_poly.pdbx_seq_one_letter_code
_entity_poly.pdbx_strand_id
1 'polypeptide(L)'
;MSKSKVFFLLLISVIIYYCKEVNKKIFLENVIFGIILAFLSFSVFLIFFKVLLKILGYKKLEKVRKIVYSFILIIAFTLEIGIILSKKPADLIINQFMIVGVFAGRFVK
;
A
#
# COMPACT_ATOMS: atom_id res chain seq x y z
N MET A 1 -2.44 4.15 15.45
CA MET A 1 -1.26 3.59 14.74
C MET A 1 -0.76 4.65 13.77
N SER A 2 0.46 5.18 13.98
CA SER A 2 0.95 6.37 13.26
C SER A 2 1.27 6.03 11.80
N LYS A 3 1.15 7.04 10.92
CA LYS A 3 1.43 7.01 9.47
C LYS A 3 2.71 6.24 9.10
N SER A 4 3.66 6.23 10.02
CA SER A 4 5.01 5.71 9.86
C SER A 4 5.09 4.20 9.64
N LYS A 5 4.18 3.38 10.18
CA LYS A 5 4.36 1.91 10.18
C LYS A 5 4.21 1.24 8.81
N VAL A 6 3.23 1.63 8.00
CA VAL A 6 3.00 1.04 6.66
C VAL A 6 4.08 1.49 5.67
N PHE A 7 4.50 2.76 5.77
CA PHE A 7 5.63 3.27 4.99
C PHE A 7 6.95 2.60 5.39
N PHE A 8 7.15 2.33 6.67
CA PHE A 8 8.32 1.61 7.16
C PHE A 8 8.38 0.17 6.64
N LEU A 9 7.24 -0.53 6.61
CA LEU A 9 7.12 -1.87 6.00
C LEU A 9 7.49 -1.83 4.51
N LEU A 10 6.94 -0.89 3.74
CA LEU A 10 7.33 -0.71 2.33
C LEU A 10 8.84 -0.47 2.17
N LEU A 11 9.43 0.35 3.03
CA LEU A 11 10.87 0.63 2.97
C LEU A 11 11.70 -0.65 3.20
N ILE A 12 11.33 -1.47 4.18
CA ILE A 12 11.96 -2.77 4.44
C ILE A 12 11.83 -3.68 3.20
N SER A 13 10.61 -3.80 2.66
CA SER A 13 10.35 -4.60 1.47
C SER A 13 11.18 -4.18 0.27
N VAL A 14 11.29 -2.87 0.01
CA VAL A 14 12.10 -2.32 -1.10
C VAL A 14 13.58 -2.64 -0.89
N ILE A 15 14.10 -2.54 0.33
CA ILE A 15 15.48 -2.90 0.66
C ILE A 15 15.72 -4.40 0.41
N ILE A 16 14.83 -5.27 0.89
CA ILE A 16 14.95 -6.73 0.71
C ILE A 16 14.94 -7.08 -0.78
N TYR A 17 14.06 -6.46 -1.55
CA TYR A 17 14.02 -6.67 -2.99
C TYR A 17 15.24 -6.14 -3.71
N TYR A 18 15.75 -4.97 -3.34
CA TYR A 18 17.00 -4.48 -3.87
C TYR A 18 18.15 -5.48 -3.63
N CYS A 19 18.20 -6.11 -2.46
CA CYS A 19 19.19 -7.14 -2.16
C CYS A 19 18.99 -8.43 -2.97
N LYS A 20 17.75 -8.84 -3.22
CA LYS A 20 17.43 -10.06 -3.98
C LYS A 20 17.55 -9.91 -5.49
N GLU A 21 17.31 -8.71 -6.02
CA GLU A 21 17.26 -8.47 -7.46
C GLU A 21 18.67 -8.26 -8.02
N VAL A 22 19.05 -9.16 -8.94
CA VAL A 22 20.37 -9.16 -9.58
C VAL A 22 20.44 -8.05 -10.63
N ASN A 23 19.33 -7.81 -11.35
CA ASN A 23 19.28 -6.78 -12.37
C ASN A 23 18.74 -5.45 -11.81
N LYS A 24 19.64 -4.49 -11.57
CA LYS A 24 19.29 -3.18 -11.00
C LYS A 24 18.39 -2.34 -11.90
N LYS A 25 18.39 -2.58 -13.22
CA LYS A 25 17.48 -1.89 -14.14
C LYS A 25 16.04 -2.38 -13.95
N ILE A 26 15.84 -3.69 -13.86
CA ILE A 26 14.52 -4.30 -13.59
C ILE A 26 14.00 -3.91 -12.21
N PHE A 27 14.88 -3.86 -11.21
CA PHE A 27 14.55 -3.31 -9.90
C PHE A 27 13.97 -1.89 -10.01
N LEU A 28 14.68 -1.00 -10.70
CA LEU A 28 14.30 0.40 -10.81
C LEU A 28 12.96 0.57 -11.55
N GLU A 29 12.78 -0.14 -12.66
CA GLU A 29 11.53 -0.14 -13.44
C GLU A 29 10.34 -0.58 -12.57
N ASN A 30 10.48 -1.66 -11.80
CA ASN A 30 9.42 -2.16 -10.92
C ASN A 30 9.12 -1.21 -9.75
N VAL A 31 10.13 -0.52 -9.20
CA VAL A 31 9.93 0.51 -8.18
C VAL A 31 9.20 1.72 -8.75
N ILE A 32 9.61 2.21 -9.92
CA ILE A 32 8.95 3.34 -10.59
C ILE A 32 7.49 2.98 -10.90
N PHE A 33 7.25 1.79 -11.46
CA PHE A 33 5.91 1.29 -11.74
C PHE A 33 5.07 1.16 -10.46
N GLY A 34 5.65 0.64 -9.39
CA GLY A 34 5.03 0.59 -8.06
C GLY A 34 4.64 1.97 -7.53
N ILE A 35 5.53 2.97 -7.63
CA ILE A 35 5.23 4.35 -7.22
C ILE A 35 4.03 4.91 -8.00
N ILE A 36 4.00 4.72 -9.32
CA ILE A 36 2.87 5.15 -10.17
C ILE A 36 1.57 4.48 -9.70
N LEU A 37 1.59 3.17 -9.44
CA LEU A 37 0.44 2.44 -8.94
C LEU A 37 0.00 2.88 -7.53
N ALA A 38 0.94 3.28 -6.67
CA ALA A 38 0.63 3.86 -5.37
C ALA A 38 -0.16 5.18 -5.53
N PHE A 39 0.27 6.07 -6.43
CA PHE A 39 -0.46 7.30 -6.73
C PHE A 39 -1.84 7.05 -7.35
N LEU A 40 -1.94 6.07 -8.24
CA LEU A 40 -3.22 5.67 -8.84
C LEU A 40 -4.18 5.15 -7.76
N SER A 41 -3.72 4.21 -6.94
CA SER A 41 -4.50 3.60 -5.85
C SER A 41 -4.94 4.63 -4.82
N PHE A 42 -4.05 5.57 -4.48
CA PHE A 42 -4.37 6.72 -3.64
C PHE A 42 -5.53 7.53 -4.22
N SER A 43 -5.46 7.89 -5.50
CA SER A 43 -6.46 8.73 -6.17
C SER A 43 -7.83 8.05 -6.23
N VAL A 44 -7.86 6.76 -6.59
CA VAL A 44 -9.10 5.96 -6.64
C VAL A 44 -9.76 5.88 -5.26
N PHE A 45 -8.99 5.55 -4.22
CA PHE A 45 -9.56 5.42 -2.87
C PHE A 45 -9.99 6.77 -2.28
N LEU A 46 -9.31 7.85 -2.61
CA LEU A 46 -9.72 9.21 -2.24
C LEU A 46 -11.10 9.54 -2.83
N ILE A 47 -11.31 9.25 -4.11
CA ILE A 47 -12.61 9.45 -4.77
C ILE A 47 -13.68 8.55 -4.12
N PHE A 48 -13.37 7.28 -3.89
CA PHE A 48 -14.27 6.32 -3.26
C PHE A 48 -14.72 6.79 -1.86
N PHE A 49 -13.80 7.26 -1.01
CA PHE A 49 -14.15 7.76 0.32
C PHE A 49 -14.93 9.08 0.27
N LYS A 50 -14.66 9.97 -0.70
CA LYS A 50 -15.49 11.17 -0.93
C LYS A 50 -16.93 10.80 -1.29
N VAL A 51 -17.13 9.80 -2.14
CA VAL A 51 -18.47 9.31 -2.50
C VAL A 51 -19.15 8.70 -1.27
N LEU A 52 -18.47 7.82 -0.53
CA LEU A 52 -19.03 7.22 0.68
C LEU A 52 -19.35 8.25 1.77
N LEU A 53 -18.55 9.32 1.89
CA LEU A 53 -18.83 10.41 2.84
C LEU A 53 -20.17 11.08 2.54
N LYS A 54 -20.46 11.36 1.27
CA LYS A 54 -21.73 11.95 0.84
C LYS A 54 -22.94 11.06 1.17
N ILE A 55 -22.77 9.74 1.12
CA ILE A 55 -23.86 8.77 1.33
C ILE A 55 -24.08 8.46 2.82
N LEU A 56 -23.01 8.19 3.57
CA LEU A 56 -23.09 7.61 4.92
C LEU A 56 -23.02 8.63 6.05
N GLY A 57 -22.53 9.85 5.77
CA GLY A 57 -22.18 10.83 6.79
C GLY A 57 -20.92 10.46 7.58
N TYR A 58 -20.34 11.44 8.26
CA TYR A 58 -18.98 11.36 8.83
C TYR A 58 -18.80 10.22 9.85
N LYS A 59 -19.74 10.05 10.79
CA LYS A 59 -19.64 9.07 11.89
C LYS A 59 -19.64 7.62 11.39
N LYS A 60 -20.52 7.27 10.45
CA LYS A 60 -20.58 5.92 9.87
C LYS A 60 -19.35 5.64 9.00
N LEU A 61 -18.90 6.64 8.22
CA LEU A 61 -17.69 6.54 7.42
C LEU A 61 -16.45 6.27 8.26
N GLU A 62 -16.33 6.85 9.45
CA GLU A 62 -15.19 6.61 10.33
C GLU A 62 -15.11 5.16 10.82
N LYS A 63 -16.26 4.53 11.11
CA LYS A 63 -16.32 3.11 11.48
C LYS A 63 -15.93 2.21 10.31
N VAL A 64 -16.46 2.48 9.11
CA VAL A 64 -16.12 1.74 7.87
C VAL A 64 -14.62 1.89 7.56
N ARG A 65 -14.07 3.11 7.61
CA ARG A 65 -12.64 3.36 7.43
C ARG A 65 -11.80 2.52 8.39
N LYS A 66 -12.11 2.51 9.69
CA LYS A 66 -11.37 1.72 10.68
C LYS A 66 -11.31 0.23 10.32
N ILE A 67 -12.43 -0.35 9.89
CA ILE A 67 -12.51 -1.76 9.49
C ILE A 67 -11.68 -2.02 8.24
N VAL A 68 -11.91 -1.25 7.16
CA VAL A 68 -11.19 -1.40 5.88
C VAL A 68 -9.67 -1.28 6.07
N TYR A 69 -9.21 -0.28 6.84
CA TYR A 69 -7.78 -0.12 7.09
C TYR A 69 -7.17 -1.22 7.96
N SER A 70 -7.96 -1.84 8.84
CA SER A 70 -7.48 -2.97 9.63
C SER A 70 -7.27 -4.20 8.74
N PHE A 71 -8.17 -4.45 7.78
CA PHE A 71 -8.00 -5.50 6.78
C PHE A 71 -6.79 -5.24 5.88
N ILE A 72 -6.66 -4.03 5.35
CA ILE A 72 -5.52 -3.65 4.49
C ILE A 72 -4.19 -3.85 5.22
N LEU A 73 -4.15 -3.57 6.53
CA LEU A 73 -2.96 -3.77 7.35
C LEU A 73 -2.57 -5.26 7.44
N ILE A 74 -3.55 -6.15 7.66
CA ILE A 74 -3.30 -7.60 7.71
C ILE A 74 -2.75 -8.08 6.35
N ILE A 75 -3.31 -7.59 5.25
CA ILE A 75 -2.82 -7.90 3.90
C ILE A 75 -1.38 -7.39 3.73
N ALA A 76 -1.08 -6.16 4.17
CA ALA A 76 0.27 -5.60 4.11
C ALA A 76 1.30 -6.47 4.85
N PHE A 77 0.97 -6.95 6.05
CA PHE A 77 1.83 -7.87 6.79
C PHE A 77 2.01 -9.21 6.08
N THR A 78 0.95 -9.73 5.48
CA THR A 78 0.99 -10.99 4.72
C THR A 78 1.89 -10.87 3.50
N LEU A 79 1.83 -9.73 2.79
CA LEU A 79 2.71 -9.44 1.65
C LEU A 79 4.17 -9.27 2.08
N GLU A 80 4.43 -8.61 3.22
CA GLU A 80 5.79 -8.47 3.76
C GLU A 80 6.44 -9.85 3.99
N ILE A 81 5.72 -10.76 4.64
CA ILE A 81 6.16 -12.14 4.86
C ILE A 81 6.38 -12.84 3.52
N GLY A 82 5.47 -12.64 2.56
CA GLY A 82 5.61 -13.14 1.20
C GLY A 82 6.88 -12.66 0.51
N ILE A 83 7.25 -11.38 0.61
CA ILE A 83 8.46 -10.81 -0.02
C ILE A 83 9.72 -11.39 0.61
N ILE A 84 9.71 -11.57 1.94
CA ILE A 84 10.81 -12.19 2.68
C ILE A 84 11.05 -13.62 2.20
N LEU A 85 9.97 -14.39 2.00
CA LEU A 85 10.07 -15.82 1.67
C LEU A 85 10.13 -16.10 0.15
N SER A 86 9.65 -15.19 -0.69
CA SER A 86 9.53 -15.43 -2.13
C SER A 86 10.86 -15.34 -2.89
N LYS A 87 10.98 -16.19 -3.92
CA LYS A 87 12.03 -16.13 -4.94
C LYS A 87 11.69 -15.18 -6.09
N LYS A 88 10.42 -14.76 -6.21
CA LYS A 88 9.93 -13.77 -7.19
C LYS A 88 9.25 -12.61 -6.45
N PRO A 89 10.04 -11.69 -5.86
CA PRO A 89 9.53 -10.61 -5.01
C PRO A 89 8.84 -9.47 -5.77
N ALA A 90 9.00 -9.38 -7.10
CA ALA A 90 8.53 -8.26 -7.91
C ALA A 90 7.00 -8.02 -7.79
N ASP A 91 6.18 -9.05 -8.01
CA ASP A 91 4.71 -8.92 -7.98
C ASP A 91 4.21 -8.54 -6.58
N LEU A 92 4.84 -9.10 -5.55
CA LEU A 92 4.48 -8.84 -4.16
C LEU A 92 4.81 -7.40 -3.76
N ILE A 93 5.91 -6.85 -4.26
CA ILE A 93 6.25 -5.44 -4.06
C ILE A 93 5.29 -4.50 -4.77
N ILE A 94 4.90 -4.82 -6.00
CA ILE A 94 3.90 -4.03 -6.72
C ILE A 94 2.60 -3.98 -5.91
N ASN A 95 2.16 -5.12 -5.36
CA ASN A 95 1.01 -5.18 -4.48
C ASN A 95 1.18 -4.34 -3.21
N GLN A 96 2.38 -4.31 -2.64
CA GLN A 96 2.68 -3.53 -1.45
C GLN A 96 2.65 -2.01 -1.71
N PHE A 97 3.14 -1.57 -2.87
CA PHE A 97 3.02 -0.17 -3.31
C PHE A 97 1.55 0.26 -3.46
N MET A 98 0.69 -0.58 -4.05
CA MET A 98 -0.74 -0.30 -4.17
C MET A 98 -1.37 -0.11 -2.78
N ILE A 99 -1.08 -1.00 -1.83
CA ILE A 99 -1.58 -0.91 -0.45
C ILE A 99 -1.16 0.38 0.23
N VAL A 100 0.09 0.82 0.05
CA VAL A 100 0.57 2.10 0.60
C VAL A 100 -0.22 3.27 0.01
N GLY A 101 -0.48 3.24 -1.30
CA GLY A 101 -1.35 4.21 -1.96
C GLY A 101 -2.73 4.30 -1.31
N VAL A 102 -3.39 3.15 -1.11
CA VAL A 102 -4.69 3.06 -0.43
C VAL A 102 -4.62 3.61 0.99
N PHE A 103 -3.58 3.26 1.75
CA PHE A 103 -3.42 3.69 3.13
C PHE A 103 -3.13 5.19 3.26
N ALA A 104 -2.40 5.78 2.32
CA ALA A 104 -2.16 7.22 2.26
C ALA A 104 -3.48 8.01 2.05
N GLY A 105 -4.43 7.44 1.30
CA GLY A 105 -5.75 8.03 1.02
C GLY A 105 -6.62 8.24 2.28
N ARG A 106 -6.26 7.63 3.41
CA ARG A 106 -6.94 7.75 4.71
C ARG A 106 -7.02 9.16 5.27
N PHE A 107 -6.09 10.02 4.87
CA PHE A 107 -5.81 11.27 5.58
C PHE A 107 -6.31 12.52 4.87
N VAL A 108 -7.07 12.37 3.78
CA VAL A 108 -7.75 13.51 3.18
C VAL A 108 -8.92 13.87 4.08
N LYS A 109 -8.72 14.94 4.85
CA LYS A 109 -9.75 15.57 5.69
C LYS A 109 -10.85 16.15 4.83
#